data_AF-A0A0M3JGG2-F1
#
_entry.id   AF-A0A0M3JGG2-F1
#
_cell.length_a   1.000
_cell.length_b   1.000
_cell.length_c   1.000
_cell.angle_alpha   90.00
_cell.angle_beta   90.00
_cell.angle_gamma   90.00
#
_symmetry.space_group_name_H-M   'P 1'
#
loop_
_entity.id
_entity.type
_entity.pdbx_description
1 polymer ?
#
loop_
_entity_poly.entity_id
_entity_poly.type
_entity_poly.pdbx_seq_one_letter_code
_entity_poly.pdbx_strand_id
1 'polypeptide(L)'
;MIAKQADVIAALSLDVLKGTTRAYDADIHEIRPHKGQMATAQRLRSLLHSEANPSEIAESHRHCGRVQDAYTLRCVPQVHGIVHDTIEFVANIMNVELNSATDNPIVLLERQQIIS
;
A
#
# COMPACT_ATOMS: atom_id res chain seq x y z
N MET A 1 -0.17 -3.11 -10.27
CA MET A 1 -1.38 -2.52 -10.90
C MET A 1 -2.61 -2.76 -10.02
N ILE A 2 -2.89 -4.02 -9.62
CA ILE A 2 -4.07 -4.39 -8.81
C ILE A 2 -4.03 -3.85 -7.37
N ALA A 3 -2.91 -3.98 -6.64
CA ALA A 3 -2.83 -3.52 -5.25
C ALA A 3 -3.13 -2.02 -5.08
N LYS A 4 -2.66 -1.18 -6.01
CA LYS A 4 -2.98 0.27 -6.01
C LYS A 4 -4.45 0.53 -6.34
N GLN A 5 -5.06 -0.26 -7.23
CA GLN A 5 -6.50 -0.17 -7.51
C GLN A 5 -7.33 -0.54 -6.27
N ALA A 6 -6.88 -1.54 -5.50
CA ALA A 6 -7.52 -1.91 -4.23
C ALA A 6 -7.52 -0.74 -3.23
N ASP A 7 -6.44 0.04 -3.13
CA ASP A 7 -6.43 1.26 -2.29
C ASP A 7 -7.48 2.29 -2.74
N VAL A 8 -7.61 2.51 -4.05
CA VAL A 8 -8.61 3.43 -4.62
C VAL A 8 -10.03 2.95 -4.34
N ILE A 9 -10.29 1.66 -4.56
CA ILE A 9 -11.60 1.05 -4.27
C ILE A 9 -11.91 1.12 -2.78
N ALA A 10 -10.92 0.92 -1.90
CA ALA A 10 -11.08 1.04 -0.46
C ALA A 10 -11.42 2.48 -0.03
N ALA A 11 -10.78 3.49 -0.64
CA ALA A 11 -11.14 4.89 -0.43
C ALA A 11 -12.59 5.18 -0.86
N LEU A 12 -13.00 4.77 -2.07
CA LEU A 12 -14.37 4.96 -2.54
C LEU A 12 -15.40 4.23 -1.66
N SER A 13 -15.05 3.02 -1.20
CA SER A 13 -15.89 2.23 -0.30
C SER A 13 -16.04 2.91 1.06
N LEU A 14 -14.95 3.46 1.61
CA LEU A 14 -15.00 4.23 2.85
C LEU A 14 -15.93 5.44 2.70
N ASP A 15 -15.78 6.21 1.62
CA ASP A 15 -16.57 7.42 1.39
C ASP A 15 -18.06 7.11 1.30
N VAL A 16 -18.48 6.19 0.42
CA VAL A 16 -19.89 5.81 0.25
C VAL A 16 -20.50 5.19 1.52
N LEU A 17 -19.71 4.45 2.29
CA LEU A 17 -20.15 3.88 3.56
C LEU A 17 -20.12 4.87 4.72
N LYS A 18 -19.81 6.14 4.45
CA LYS A 18 -19.72 7.22 5.44
C LYS A 18 -18.69 6.86 6.53
N GLY A 19 -17.55 6.32 6.14
CA GLY A 19 -16.46 6.00 7.06
C GLY A 19 -15.67 7.24 7.49
N THR A 20 -15.00 7.16 8.63
CA THR A 20 -14.14 8.22 9.15
C THR A 20 -12.71 8.09 8.64
N THR A 21 -12.14 9.21 8.18
CA THR A 21 -10.73 9.31 7.76
C THR A 21 -9.76 9.37 8.95
N ARG A 22 -10.27 9.57 10.18
CA ARG A 22 -9.44 9.68 11.40
C ARG A 22 -8.56 8.46 11.66
N ALA A 23 -9.01 7.28 11.23
CA ALA A 23 -8.22 6.06 11.37
C ALA A 23 -6.94 6.07 10.52
N TYR A 24 -6.86 6.96 9.53
CA TYR A 24 -5.74 7.10 8.63
C TYR A 24 -4.83 8.26 8.99
N ASP A 25 -4.98 8.86 10.17
CA ASP A 25 -4.13 9.95 10.63
C ASP A 25 -2.63 9.57 10.59
N ALA A 26 -1.77 10.51 10.22
CA ALA A 26 -0.33 10.25 10.10
C ALA A 26 0.28 9.77 11.43
N ASP A 27 -0.11 10.40 12.54
CA ASP A 27 0.44 10.12 13.87
C ASP A 27 0.15 8.67 14.30
N ILE A 28 -1.03 8.14 13.95
CA ILE A 28 -1.41 6.74 14.22
C ILE A 28 -0.44 5.77 13.54
N HIS A 29 -0.04 6.08 12.31
CA HIS A 29 0.81 5.21 11.52
C HIS A 29 2.31 5.39 11.84
N GLU A 30 2.71 6.54 12.36
CA GLU A 30 4.06 6.78 12.86
C GLU A 30 4.38 5.99 14.13
N ILE A 31 3.39 5.73 14.99
CA ILE A 31 3.57 4.89 16.20
C ILE A 31 3.95 3.44 15.82
N ARG A 32 3.54 2.97 14.64
CA ARG A 32 3.87 1.65 14.11
C ARG A 32 4.34 1.76 12.66
N PRO A 33 5.60 2.18 12.43
CA PRO A 33 6.06 2.74 11.16
C PRO A 33 6.47 1.66 10.15
N HIS A 34 5.55 0.75 9.81
CA HIS A 34 5.73 -0.15 8.69
C HIS A 34 5.65 0.64 7.37
N LYS A 35 6.65 0.49 6.49
CA LYS A 35 6.78 1.27 5.25
C LYS A 35 5.50 1.24 4.41
N GLY A 36 5.00 0.05 4.09
CA GLY A 36 3.79 -0.12 3.29
C GLY A 36 2.56 0.46 3.99
N GLN A 37 2.44 0.29 5.31
CA GLN A 37 1.33 0.83 6.09
C GLN A 37 1.28 2.35 6.01
N MET A 38 2.41 3.03 6.24
CA MET A 38 2.50 4.49 6.18
C MET A 38 2.20 4.99 4.76
N ALA A 39 2.76 4.34 3.74
CA ALA A 39 2.54 4.71 2.34
C ALA A 39 1.08 4.53 1.91
N THR A 40 0.43 3.45 2.32
CA THR A 40 -1.01 3.23 2.05
C THR A 40 -1.86 4.25 2.78
N ALA A 41 -1.60 4.52 4.06
CA ALA A 41 -2.34 5.53 4.82
C ALA A 41 -2.24 6.92 4.17
N GLN A 42 -1.03 7.32 3.79
CA GLN A 42 -0.81 8.58 3.07
C GLN A 42 -1.62 8.62 1.77
N ARG A 43 -1.59 7.55 0.98
CA ARG A 43 -2.36 7.45 -0.27
C ARG A 43 -3.86 7.58 -0.03
N LEU A 44 -4.40 6.88 0.95
CA LEU A 44 -5.82 6.96 1.30
C LEU A 44 -6.20 8.38 1.73
N ARG A 45 -5.39 9.02 2.59
CA ARG A 45 -5.59 10.43 2.97
C ARG A 45 -5.62 11.34 1.74
N SER A 46 -4.68 11.17 0.80
CA SER A 46 -4.64 11.96 -0.44
C SER A 46 -5.81 11.70 -1.38
N LEU A 47 -6.40 10.50 -1.38
CA LEU A 47 -7.56 10.17 -2.21
C LEU A 47 -8.88 10.68 -1.60
N LEU A 48 -8.97 10.66 -0.28
CA LEU A 48 -10.17 11.03 0.48
C LEU A 48 -10.24 12.53 0.80
N HIS A 49 -9.14 13.25 0.59
CA HIS A 49 -9.04 14.68 0.81
C HIS A 49 -8.82 15.42 -0.50
N SER A 50 -9.75 16.29 -0.85
CA SER A 50 -9.68 17.16 -2.02
C SER A 50 -10.23 18.52 -1.64
N GLU A 51 -9.39 19.54 -1.65
CA GLU A 51 -9.82 20.93 -1.38
C GLU A 51 -10.62 21.50 -2.54
N ALA A 52 -10.30 21.10 -3.77
CA ALA A 52 -10.99 21.58 -4.97
C ALA A 52 -12.37 20.92 -5.17
N ASN A 53 -12.51 19.66 -4.77
CA ASN A 53 -13.73 18.87 -4.91
C ASN A 53 -13.99 18.07 -3.62
N PRO A 54 -14.45 18.70 -2.54
CA PRO A 54 -14.71 18.01 -1.28
C PRO A 54 -15.87 17.01 -1.42
N SER A 55 -15.80 15.88 -0.71
CA SER A 55 -16.89 14.90 -0.68
C SER A 55 -18.04 15.39 0.20
N GLU A 56 -19.22 15.58 -0.41
CA GLU A 56 -20.46 15.88 0.31
C GLU A 56 -20.90 14.72 1.21
N ILE A 57 -20.55 13.48 0.86
CA ILE A 57 -20.87 12.30 1.67
C ILE A 57 -20.06 12.32 2.97
N ALA A 58 -18.75 12.53 2.86
CA ALA A 58 -17.87 12.67 4.02
C ALA A 58 -18.31 13.84 4.91
N GLU A 59 -18.67 14.99 4.32
CA GLU A 59 -19.15 16.15 5.07
C GLU A 59 -20.45 15.85 5.82
N SER A 60 -21.41 15.15 5.17
CA SER A 60 -22.68 14.76 5.79
C SER A 60 -22.50 13.86 7.03
N HIS A 61 -21.32 13.27 7.20
CA HIS A 61 -21.00 12.36 8.30
C HIS A 61 -19.93 12.88 9.26
N ARG A 62 -19.44 14.11 9.08
CA ARG A 62 -18.38 14.72 9.91
C ARG A 62 -18.69 14.70 11.41
N HIS A 63 -19.97 14.88 11.77
CA HIS A 63 -20.45 14.99 13.14
C HIS A 63 -21.33 13.81 13.58
N CYS A 64 -21.12 12.63 13.00
CA CYS A 64 -21.88 11.44 13.40
C CYS A 64 -21.46 10.93 14.80
N GLY A 65 -22.35 10.23 15.49
CA GLY A 65 -22.05 9.59 16.78
C GLY A 65 -21.28 8.27 16.68
N ARG A 66 -20.87 7.83 15.48
CA ARG A 66 -20.14 6.58 15.28
C ARG A 66 -18.67 6.79 15.64
N VAL A 67 -18.21 6.08 16.67
CA VAL A 67 -16.84 6.21 17.20
C VAL A 67 -15.81 5.50 16.32
N GLN A 68 -16.16 4.34 15.73
CA GLN A 68 -15.25 3.53 14.92
C GLN A 68 -15.97 2.85 13.76
N ASP A 69 -15.25 2.72 12.64
CA ASP A 69 -15.66 1.87 11.53
C ASP A 69 -15.32 0.40 11.74
N ALA A 70 -15.97 -0.46 10.96
CA ALA A 70 -15.63 -1.87 10.87
C ALA A 70 -14.15 -2.06 10.50
N TYR A 71 -13.54 -3.11 11.05
CA TYR A 71 -12.13 -3.43 10.83
C TYR A 71 -11.74 -3.49 9.35
N THR A 72 -12.62 -4.01 8.48
CA THR A 72 -12.40 -4.11 7.04
C THR A 72 -12.09 -2.75 6.38
N LEU A 73 -12.62 -1.65 6.92
CA LEU A 73 -12.32 -0.29 6.45
C LEU A 73 -11.21 0.33 7.28
N ARG A 74 -11.34 0.28 8.62
CA ARG A 74 -10.43 0.95 9.53
C ARG A 74 -8.98 0.47 9.42
N CYS A 75 -8.80 -0.81 9.12
CA CYS A 75 -7.48 -1.45 9.08
C CYS A 75 -6.90 -1.58 7.66
N VAL A 76 -7.46 -0.89 6.66
CA VAL A 76 -6.95 -0.94 5.28
C VAL A 76 -5.45 -0.64 5.21
N PRO A 77 -4.90 0.41 5.84
CA PRO A 77 -3.46 0.65 5.79
C PRO A 77 -2.62 -0.51 6.31
N GLN A 78 -3.04 -1.16 7.40
CA GLN A 78 -2.32 -2.26 8.03
C GLN A 78 -2.33 -3.50 7.13
N VAL A 79 -3.46 -3.79 6.48
CA VAL A 79 -3.64 -4.98 5.64
C VAL A 79 -3.05 -4.78 4.25
N HIS A 80 -3.37 -3.67 3.58
CA HIS A 80 -2.84 -3.39 2.24
C HIS A 80 -1.34 -3.05 2.30
N GLY A 81 -0.88 -2.43 3.39
CA GLY A 81 0.52 -2.08 3.56
C GLY A 81 1.46 -3.28 3.44
N ILE A 82 1.17 -4.38 4.17
CA ILE A 82 1.99 -5.61 4.07
C ILE A 82 1.89 -6.25 2.68
N VAL A 83 0.76 -6.12 1.98
CA VAL A 83 0.62 -6.60 0.59
C VAL A 83 1.55 -5.82 -0.34
N HIS A 84 1.61 -4.48 -0.22
CA HIS A 84 2.54 -3.66 -1.01
C HIS A 84 4.00 -3.99 -0.69
N ASP A 85 4.35 -4.13 0.59
CA ASP A 85 5.72 -4.50 1.01
C ASP A 85 6.12 -5.88 0.45
N THR A 86 5.19 -6.84 0.44
CA THR A 86 5.42 -8.18 -0.11
C THR A 86 5.63 -8.15 -1.63
N ILE A 87 4.83 -7.35 -2.33
CA ILE A 87 4.98 -7.19 -3.79
C ILE A 87 6.36 -6.58 -4.12
N GLU A 88 6.79 -5.57 -3.37
CA GLU A 88 8.12 -4.96 -3.55
C GLU A 88 9.24 -5.96 -3.26
N PHE A 89 9.12 -6.75 -2.19
CA PHE A 89 10.07 -7.80 -1.86
C PHE A 89 10.21 -8.85 -2.99
N VAL A 90 9.09 -9.37 -3.51
CA VAL A 90 9.10 -10.34 -4.60
C VAL A 90 9.65 -9.73 -5.88
N ALA A 91 9.29 -8.47 -6.19
CA ALA A 91 9.81 -7.77 -7.35
C ALA A 91 11.34 -7.65 -7.30
N ASN A 92 11.93 -7.43 -6.12
CA ASN A 92 13.38 -7.38 -5.97
C ASN A 92 14.05 -8.73 -6.27
N ILE A 93 13.49 -9.84 -5.79
CA ILE A 93 14.01 -11.18 -6.10
C ILE A 93 13.93 -11.44 -7.61
N MET A 94 12.77 -11.19 -8.21
CA MET A 94 12.56 -11.36 -9.65
C MET A 94 13.53 -10.49 -10.46
N ASN A 95 13.76 -9.26 -10.03
CA ASN A 95 14.68 -8.36 -10.72
C ASN A 95 16.13 -8.88 -10.67
N VAL A 96 16.55 -9.49 -9.56
CA VAL A 96 17.87 -10.15 -9.49
C VAL A 96 17.93 -11.32 -10.46
N GLU A 97 16.95 -12.22 -10.43
CA GLU A 97 16.93 -13.42 -11.26
C GLU A 97 16.91 -13.09 -12.76
N LEU A 98 16.05 -12.16 -13.18
CA LEU A 98 15.93 -11.74 -14.58
C LEU A 98 17.20 -11.11 -15.15
N ASN A 99 18.08 -10.61 -14.28
CA ASN A 99 19.35 -9.99 -14.68
C ASN A 99 20.58 -10.85 -14.29
N SER A 100 20.36 -12.11 -13.88
CA SER A 100 21.43 -13.04 -13.53
C SER A 100 21.80 -13.91 -14.73
N ALA A 101 23.06 -14.36 -14.78
CA ALA A 101 23.46 -15.42 -15.70
C ALA A 101 23.05 -16.78 -15.09
N THR A 102 21.95 -17.34 -15.58
CA THR A 102 21.33 -18.58 -15.03
C THR A 102 21.69 -19.83 -15.83
N ASP A 103 22.42 -19.70 -16.94
CA ASP A 103 22.84 -20.83 -17.78
C ASP A 103 24.00 -21.62 -17.17
N ASN A 104 24.13 -22.88 -17.57
CA ASN A 104 25.23 -23.77 -17.17
C ASN A 104 25.84 -24.45 -18.42
N PRO A 105 27.18 -24.51 -18.60
CA PRO A 105 28.22 -24.05 -17.68
C PRO A 105 28.48 -22.54 -17.71
N ILE A 106 28.93 -21.99 -16.58
CA ILE A 106 29.36 -20.60 -16.48
C ILE A 106 30.80 -20.46 -16.99
N VAL A 107 31.01 -19.55 -17.94
CA VAL A 107 32.33 -19.22 -18.50
C VAL A 107 32.87 -17.97 -17.84
N LEU A 108 33.97 -18.11 -17.08
CA LEU A 108 34.64 -17.00 -16.40
C LEU A 108 35.94 -16.64 -17.15
N LEU A 109 35.85 -15.73 -18.12
CA LEU A 109 36.95 -15.37 -19.02
C LEU A 109 38.19 -14.87 -18.28
N GLU A 110 38.02 -14.00 -17.28
CA GLU A 110 39.14 -13.45 -16.49
C GLU A 110 39.89 -14.54 -15.72
N ARG A 111 39.19 -15.61 -15.33
CA ARG A 111 39.75 -16.76 -14.63
C ARG A 111 40.18 -17.88 -15.57
N GLN A 112 39.93 -17.75 -16.88
CA GLN A 112 40.11 -18.80 -17.90
C GLN A 112 39.51 -20.15 -17.46
N GLN A 113 38.31 -20.12 -16.86
CA GLN A 113 37.66 -21.30 -16.27
C GLN A 113 36.23 -21.49 -16.80
N ILE A 114 35.82 -22.75 -16.89
CA ILE A 114 34.44 -23.19 -17.13
C ILE A 114 33.99 -23.95 -15.88
N ILE A 115 32.89 -23.52 -15.26
CA ILE A 115 32.35 -24.12 -14.02
C ILE A 115 30.96 -24.66 -14.31
N SER A 116 30.67 -25.86 -13.80
CA SER A 116 29.40 -26.56 -13.98
C SER A 116 28.75 -26.91 -12.66
#